data_AF-A0A4P5SY26-F1
#
_entry.id   AF-A0A4P5SY26-F1
#
_cell.length_a   1.000
_cell.length_b   1.000
_cell.length_c   1.000
_cell.angle_alpha   90.00
_cell.angle_beta   90.00
_cell.angle_gamma   90.00
#
_symmetry.space_group_name_H-M   'P 1'
#
loop_
_entity.id
_entity.type
_entity.pdbx_description
1 polymer ?
#
loop_
_entity_poly.entity_id
_entity_poly.type
_entity_poly.pdbx_seq_one_letter_code
_entity_poly.pdbx_strand_id
1 'polypeptide(L)'
;MNEESLQRLFSDLRNAPSETSIEDISNWINTPKINNPVTDTTHILTKSKIIFMTASIAIILTSTILLLTSKSYQDPAKTEISPIPVHKLSHDPDTPASTNQVPLNRELPVEDTSQSKPILGPALYRVIPMPNVSSESQQEIEAIADITQRNQDNISMTPTSKSEEPIITLVPADTTGFWTTNTEKLTIDTVFAGVTKLVLTGKHPSQIKVEGSQRNTIAFNYQYNYQIKGIYAGKNPGSKVTYKKSGSTLIIMVELNKVITVGVSHGKVISNVSLAVPENINVSINSSYGDITGKQLSGGMIQLNTKYGDIDAQSLSGNINLQSGYGDITLNEVVGKLDASTKYGDIKAYEIKADESILLSSGYGNVDCKLLNTESSCRLNLSTGFGKLNIKGKELDIESTKKIQYGKGPTSVIASSSFGNVNIRFSETYNK
;
A
#
# COMPACT_ATOMS: atom_id res chain seq x y z
N MET A 1 40.17 -16.04 -6.50
CA MET A 1 40.82 -15.02 -7.35
C MET A 1 41.93 -14.40 -6.51
N ASN A 2 43.15 -14.24 -7.03
CA ASN A 2 44.22 -13.60 -6.26
C ASN A 2 44.07 -12.07 -6.28
N GLU A 3 44.72 -11.39 -5.35
CA GLU A 3 44.62 -9.94 -5.16
C GLU A 3 45.10 -9.16 -6.40
N GLU A 4 46.15 -9.65 -7.06
CA GLU A 4 46.69 -9.09 -8.29
C GLU A 4 45.68 -9.09 -9.46
N SER A 5 44.87 -10.15 -9.60
CA SER A 5 43.77 -10.20 -10.58
C SER A 5 42.65 -9.22 -10.25
N LEU A 6 42.37 -8.99 -8.96
CA LEU A 6 41.40 -7.99 -8.51
C LEU A 6 41.89 -6.57 -8.79
N GLN A 7 43.15 -6.26 -8.48
CA GLN A 7 43.72 -4.93 -8.73
C GLN A 7 43.81 -4.62 -10.24
N ARG A 8 44.13 -5.60 -11.10
CA ARG A 8 43.99 -5.44 -12.56
C ARG A 8 42.56 -5.11 -12.96
N LEU A 9 41.58 -5.92 -12.55
CA LEU A 9 40.17 -5.68 -12.88
C LEU A 9 39.68 -4.28 -12.47
N PHE A 10 40.08 -3.79 -11.29
CA PHE A 10 39.73 -2.43 -10.84
C PHE A 10 40.50 -1.32 -11.58
N SER A 11 41.74 -1.58 -12.02
CA SER A 11 42.48 -0.67 -12.91
C SER A 11 41.79 -0.56 -14.28
N ASP A 12 41.45 -1.70 -14.88
CA ASP A 12 40.86 -1.78 -16.21
C ASP A 12 39.46 -1.12 -16.22
N LEU A 13 38.63 -1.39 -15.21
CA LEU A 13 37.32 -0.73 -15.04
C LEU A 13 37.42 0.77 -14.75
N ARG A 14 38.50 1.25 -14.12
CA ARG A 14 38.72 2.68 -13.84
C ARG A 14 39.19 3.45 -15.08
N ASN A 15 39.83 2.76 -16.02
CA ASN A 15 40.39 3.35 -17.25
C ASN A 15 39.51 3.09 -18.49
N ALA A 16 38.40 2.36 -18.35
CA ALA A 16 37.44 2.16 -19.42
C ALA A 16 36.76 3.48 -19.81
N PRO A 17 36.55 3.77 -21.12
CA PRO A 17 35.89 4.99 -21.56
C PRO A 17 34.42 5.02 -21.10
N SER A 18 33.96 6.20 -20.67
CA SER A 18 32.63 6.39 -20.06
C SER A 18 31.45 6.29 -21.03
N GLU A 19 31.71 6.27 -22.34
CA GLU A 19 30.71 6.09 -23.39
C GLU A 19 31.20 5.01 -24.36
N THR A 20 30.38 3.99 -24.60
CA THR A 20 30.66 2.92 -25.57
C THR A 20 30.25 3.40 -26.96
N SER A 21 31.12 3.26 -27.96
CA SER A 21 30.79 3.74 -29.31
C SER A 21 29.78 2.82 -29.99
N ILE A 22 29.05 3.35 -30.98
CA ILE A 22 28.16 2.54 -31.83
C ILE A 22 28.97 1.51 -32.65
N GLU A 23 30.25 1.80 -32.90
CA GLU A 23 31.16 0.94 -33.66
C GLU A 23 31.56 -0.30 -32.86
N ASP A 24 31.78 -0.18 -31.54
CA ASP A 24 32.01 -1.31 -30.62
C ASP A 24 30.84 -2.31 -30.63
N ILE A 25 29.61 -1.79 -30.64
CA ILE A 25 28.38 -2.61 -30.66
C ILE A 25 28.28 -3.39 -31.97
N SER A 26 28.73 -2.83 -33.10
CA SER A 26 28.68 -3.48 -34.41
C SER A 26 29.53 -4.74 -34.50
N ASN A 27 30.66 -4.79 -33.78
CA ASN A 27 31.58 -5.93 -33.76
C ASN A 27 31.00 -7.14 -33.02
N TRP A 28 30.12 -6.94 -32.04
CA TRP A 28 29.41 -8.04 -31.35
C TRP A 28 28.33 -8.71 -32.21
N ILE A 29 27.78 -8.02 -33.21
CA ILE A 29 26.68 -8.54 -34.04
C ILE A 29 27.18 -9.53 -35.10
N ASN A 30 28.44 -9.43 -35.53
CA ASN A 30 28.98 -10.15 -36.69
C ASN A 30 29.91 -11.33 -36.36
N THR A 31 29.95 -11.79 -35.10
CA THR A 31 30.77 -12.96 -34.70
C THR A 31 30.28 -14.25 -35.40
N PRO A 32 31.13 -15.00 -36.14
CA PRO A 32 30.70 -16.22 -36.83
C PRO A 32 30.21 -17.31 -35.89
N LYS A 33 29.16 -18.05 -36.29
CA LYS A 33 28.65 -19.20 -35.52
C LYS A 33 29.67 -20.34 -35.51
N ILE A 34 30.02 -20.82 -34.32
CA ILE A 34 30.71 -22.09 -34.15
C ILE A 34 29.68 -23.21 -34.37
N ASN A 35 29.93 -24.07 -35.36
CA ASN A 35 29.07 -25.20 -35.69
C ASN A 35 29.32 -26.40 -34.76
N ASN A 36 28.23 -27.04 -34.30
CA ASN A 36 28.15 -28.49 -34.06
C ASN A 36 26.65 -28.92 -34.09
N PRO A 37 26.33 -30.20 -34.37
CA PRO A 37 25.18 -30.48 -35.25
C PRO A 37 24.02 -31.31 -34.65
N VAL A 38 22.89 -31.33 -35.38
CA VAL A 38 21.69 -32.20 -35.22
C VAL A 38 20.84 -31.84 -33.96
N THR A 39 19.50 -31.76 -33.99
CA THR A 39 18.49 -32.34 -34.90
C THR A 39 17.44 -31.29 -35.32
N ASP A 40 16.86 -31.44 -36.52
CA ASP A 40 15.71 -30.66 -36.97
C ASP A 40 14.40 -31.03 -36.25
N THR A 41 13.58 -30.01 -35.95
CA THR A 41 12.11 -30.10 -36.03
C THR A 41 11.57 -28.69 -36.31
N THR A 42 11.13 -28.44 -37.54
CA THR A 42 10.61 -27.14 -37.97
C THR A 42 9.10 -27.05 -37.76
N HIS A 43 8.61 -26.02 -37.07
CA HIS A 43 7.24 -25.51 -37.26
C HIS A 43 7.12 -24.00 -36.96
N ILE A 44 7.41 -23.22 -38.01
CA ILE A 44 6.82 -21.92 -38.39
C ILE A 44 6.06 -21.16 -37.28
N LEU A 45 6.67 -20.08 -36.78
CA LEU A 45 5.98 -19.00 -36.08
C LEU A 45 5.75 -17.82 -37.03
N THR A 46 4.50 -17.47 -37.29
CA THR A 46 4.12 -16.35 -38.16
C THR A 46 4.38 -15.00 -37.52
N LYS A 47 4.93 -14.05 -38.30
CA LYS A 47 5.14 -12.67 -37.86
C LYS A 47 3.82 -11.96 -37.55
N SER A 48 3.76 -11.27 -36.41
CA SER A 48 3.05 -9.99 -36.29
C SER A 48 3.94 -8.98 -35.57
N LYS A 49 3.65 -7.69 -35.72
CA LYS A 49 4.56 -6.59 -35.38
C LYS A 49 4.34 -6.10 -33.95
N ILE A 50 5.41 -5.98 -33.18
CA ILE A 50 5.46 -5.05 -32.04
C ILE A 50 5.61 -3.64 -32.63
N ILE A 51 4.74 -2.72 -32.21
CA ILE A 51 4.79 -1.30 -32.57
C ILE A 51 5.07 -0.49 -31.31
N PHE A 52 6.07 0.37 -31.39
CA PHE A 52 6.52 1.43 -30.47
C PHE A 52 5.74 1.66 -29.16
N MET A 53 6.47 1.60 -28.03
CA MET A 53 6.09 2.32 -26.79
C MET A 53 7.22 3.27 -26.37
N THR A 54 7.28 4.44 -27.02
CA THR A 54 8.26 5.50 -26.75
C THR A 54 7.63 6.64 -25.93
N ALA A 55 7.50 6.47 -24.60
CA ALA A 55 7.07 7.54 -23.69
C ALA A 55 7.34 7.25 -22.19
N SER A 56 8.58 7.00 -21.76
CA SER A 56 8.90 6.84 -20.30
C SER A 56 10.33 7.24 -19.89
N ILE A 57 11.05 8.04 -20.69
CA ILE A 57 12.40 8.53 -20.34
C ILE A 57 12.47 10.06 -20.54
N ALA A 58 11.69 10.80 -19.74
CA ALA A 58 11.67 12.27 -19.76
C ALA A 58 11.08 12.88 -18.47
N ILE A 59 11.69 12.63 -17.31
CA ILE A 59 11.31 13.32 -16.04
C ILE A 59 12.46 13.41 -15.00
N ILE A 60 13.48 12.54 -15.06
CA ILE A 60 14.56 12.46 -14.04
C ILE A 60 15.72 13.47 -14.31
N LEU A 61 15.53 14.46 -15.21
CA LEU A 61 16.61 15.37 -15.63
C LEU A 61 16.33 16.88 -15.46
N THR A 62 15.22 17.27 -14.84
CA THR A 62 14.90 18.70 -14.56
C THR A 62 15.07 19.10 -13.08
N SER A 63 15.24 18.15 -12.16
CA SER A 63 15.34 18.43 -10.71
C SER A 63 16.72 18.86 -10.22
N THR A 64 17.77 18.77 -11.04
CA THR A 64 19.17 19.07 -10.65
C THR A 64 19.67 20.45 -11.13
N ILE A 65 18.95 21.10 -12.04
CA ILE A 65 19.40 22.38 -12.66
C ILE A 65 18.88 23.62 -11.90
N LEU A 66 17.91 23.47 -11.00
CA LEU A 66 17.34 24.58 -10.21
C LEU A 66 18.00 24.81 -8.83
N LEU A 67 19.14 24.18 -8.55
CA LEU A 67 19.84 24.22 -7.25
C LEU A 67 21.28 24.79 -7.32
N LEU A 68 21.71 25.28 -8.48
CA LEU A 68 23.08 25.78 -8.72
C LEU A 68 23.17 27.22 -9.25
N THR A 69 22.05 27.95 -9.31
CA THR A 69 22.00 29.34 -9.85
C THR A 69 21.65 30.42 -8.81
N SER A 70 21.41 30.05 -7.55
CA SER A 70 20.98 30.98 -6.49
C SER A 70 22.09 31.40 -5.50
N LYS A 71 23.37 31.23 -5.86
CA LYS A 71 24.50 31.55 -4.96
C LYS A 71 25.77 32.07 -5.66
N SER A 72 25.61 33.10 -6.50
CA SER A 72 26.71 33.97 -6.93
C SER A 72 26.17 35.37 -7.27
N TYR A 73 26.12 36.24 -6.26
CA TYR A 73 25.89 37.68 -6.45
C TYR A 73 27.15 38.42 -5.98
N GLN A 74 27.56 39.45 -6.70
CA GLN A 74 28.89 40.06 -6.58
C GLN A 74 29.04 40.99 -5.37
N ASP A 75 30.28 41.13 -4.88
CA ASP A 75 30.69 42.12 -3.89
C ASP A 75 30.55 43.57 -4.43
N PRO A 76 30.02 44.52 -3.64
CA PRO A 76 30.29 45.94 -3.79
C PRO A 76 31.61 46.33 -3.10
N ALA A 77 32.30 47.33 -3.66
CA ALA A 77 33.68 47.67 -3.31
C ALA A 77 33.90 48.18 -1.87
N LYS A 78 35.14 48.00 -1.38
CA LYS A 78 35.65 48.64 -0.15
C LYS A 78 35.76 50.16 -0.28
N THR A 79 35.54 50.87 0.82
CA THR A 79 36.13 52.20 1.08
C THR A 79 36.41 52.34 2.58
N GLU A 80 37.57 52.88 2.94
CA GLU A 80 38.11 52.96 4.30
C GLU A 80 38.58 54.44 4.48
N ILE A 81 38.65 55.10 5.65
CA ILE A 81 38.84 54.70 7.06
C ILE A 81 38.32 55.82 8.01
N SER A 82 37.84 55.50 9.23
CA SER A 82 38.26 56.13 10.53
C SER A 82 37.35 55.77 11.74
N PRO A 83 37.82 55.76 13.02
CA PRO A 83 37.07 55.20 14.17
C PRO A 83 36.99 56.07 15.46
N ILE A 84 36.29 55.56 16.51
CA ILE A 84 36.37 55.92 17.95
C ILE A 84 35.75 57.31 18.33
N PRO A 85 35.21 57.56 19.56
CA PRO A 85 35.32 56.82 20.83
C PRO A 85 34.02 56.36 21.53
N VAL A 86 34.22 55.59 22.61
CA VAL A 86 33.24 55.27 23.67
C VAL A 86 33.59 56.08 24.94
N HIS A 87 32.60 56.49 25.74
CA HIS A 87 32.79 56.86 27.15
C HIS A 87 31.78 56.15 28.06
N LYS A 88 32.03 56.16 29.38
CA LYS A 88 31.68 55.05 30.28
C LYS A 88 31.36 55.53 31.71
N LEU A 89 30.28 54.99 32.32
CA LEU A 89 29.92 55.04 33.76
C LEU A 89 29.56 56.44 34.33
N SER A 90 28.92 56.60 35.51
CA SER A 90 28.73 55.66 36.64
C SER A 90 27.34 55.69 37.32
N HIS A 91 27.13 54.75 38.25
CA HIS A 91 26.14 54.76 39.36
C HIS A 91 26.44 55.90 40.38
N ASP A 92 25.65 56.19 41.42
CA ASP A 92 24.90 55.30 42.34
C ASP A 92 23.58 55.94 42.90
N PRO A 93 22.92 55.58 44.04
CA PRO A 93 21.44 55.47 44.08
C PRO A 93 20.72 56.31 45.16
N ASP A 94 19.37 56.30 45.16
CA ASP A 94 18.55 56.26 46.40
C ASP A 94 17.04 56.00 46.14
N THR A 95 16.29 55.70 47.20
CA THR A 95 14.83 55.37 47.21
C THR A 95 14.14 55.95 48.47
N PRO A 96 12.82 55.83 48.72
CA PRO A 96 11.65 55.51 47.87
C PRO A 96 10.47 56.52 48.05
N ALA A 97 9.30 56.29 47.41
CA ALA A 97 8.01 56.84 47.86
C ALA A 97 6.81 55.94 47.46
N SER A 98 5.77 55.86 48.29
CA SER A 98 4.54 55.08 48.04
C SER A 98 3.37 55.56 48.91
N THR A 99 2.30 56.05 48.28
CA THR A 99 0.92 56.18 48.81
C THR A 99 -0.03 56.75 47.72
N ASN A 100 -1.35 56.86 47.92
CA ASN A 100 -2.41 55.85 48.16
C ASN A 100 -3.78 56.57 48.10
N GLN A 101 -4.88 55.87 47.77
CA GLN A 101 -6.30 56.26 47.99
C GLN A 101 -6.90 57.42 47.09
N VAL A 102 -8.15 57.46 46.55
CA VAL A 102 -9.52 56.88 46.80
C VAL A 102 -10.49 57.91 47.46
N PRO A 103 -11.83 58.04 47.13
CA PRO A 103 -12.66 57.68 45.93
C PRO A 103 -13.75 58.73 45.51
N LEU A 104 -14.67 58.38 44.56
CA LEU A 104 -16.15 58.22 44.78
C LEU A 104 -17.16 58.86 43.75
N ASN A 105 -18.01 57.98 43.14
CA ASN A 105 -19.36 58.17 42.53
C ASN A 105 -19.57 59.14 41.32
N ARG A 106 -20.41 58.81 40.31
CA ARG A 106 -21.86 58.47 40.42
C ARG A 106 -22.47 57.72 39.20
N GLU A 107 -23.28 56.68 39.46
CA GLU A 107 -24.43 56.07 38.70
C GLU A 107 -24.35 55.93 37.14
N LEU A 108 -24.09 54.74 36.54
CA LEU A 108 -25.03 53.63 36.11
C LEU A 108 -25.75 53.83 34.74
N PRO A 109 -26.04 52.78 33.90
CA PRO A 109 -25.59 51.37 33.89
C PRO A 109 -25.14 50.76 32.50
N VAL A 110 -24.37 49.64 32.54
CA VAL A 110 -24.52 48.32 31.82
C VAL A 110 -25.35 48.30 30.50
N GLU A 111 -24.98 47.73 29.33
CA GLU A 111 -23.91 46.87 28.73
C GLU A 111 -24.02 47.00 27.16
N ASP A 112 -23.22 46.42 26.24
CA ASP A 112 -21.77 46.15 26.09
C ASP A 112 -21.51 45.58 24.64
N THR A 113 -20.28 45.13 24.31
CA THR A 113 -19.80 44.40 23.11
C THR A 113 -19.51 45.23 21.85
N SER A 114 -18.30 45.77 21.80
CA SER A 114 -17.71 46.38 20.59
C SER A 114 -16.66 45.47 19.93
N GLN A 115 -16.45 45.66 18.62
CA GLN A 115 -15.58 44.80 17.79
C GLN A 115 -14.08 45.12 17.96
N SER A 116 -13.21 44.11 17.80
CA SER A 116 -11.90 44.30 17.13
C SER A 116 -11.25 42.96 16.71
N LYS A 117 -10.31 43.03 15.74
CA LYS A 117 -9.56 41.88 15.19
C LYS A 117 -8.41 41.44 16.12
N PRO A 118 -8.13 40.13 16.22
CA PRO A 118 -6.79 39.62 16.51
C PRO A 118 -5.89 39.59 15.25
N ILE A 119 -4.58 39.64 15.45
CA ILE A 119 -3.54 39.51 14.41
C ILE A 119 -2.90 38.11 14.51
N LEU A 120 -2.34 37.62 13.40
CA LEU A 120 -1.79 36.26 13.26
C LEU A 120 -0.51 36.07 14.11
N GLY A 121 -0.50 35.05 14.97
CA GLY A 121 0.68 34.53 15.66
C GLY A 121 1.05 33.11 15.19
N PRO A 122 2.27 32.62 15.45
CA PRO A 122 2.72 31.31 14.97
C PRO A 122 1.96 30.15 15.64
N ALA A 123 1.61 29.14 14.84
CA ALA A 123 0.77 28.04 15.28
C ALA A 123 1.50 27.06 16.23
N LEU A 124 0.94 26.86 17.42
CA LEU A 124 1.35 25.77 18.32
C LEU A 124 0.86 24.42 17.76
N TYR A 125 1.78 23.47 17.57
CA TYR A 125 1.43 22.10 17.20
C TYR A 125 0.69 21.40 18.35
N ARG A 126 -0.64 21.31 18.24
CA ARG A 126 -1.45 20.55 19.19
C ARG A 126 -1.40 19.07 18.84
N VAL A 127 -0.47 18.34 19.48
CA VAL A 127 -0.40 16.87 19.40
C VAL A 127 -1.72 16.28 19.88
N ILE A 128 -2.36 15.46 19.03
CA ILE A 128 -3.52 14.65 19.42
C ILE A 128 -2.96 13.37 20.07
N PRO A 129 -3.29 13.06 21.34
CA PRO A 129 -2.81 11.83 21.97
C PRO A 129 -3.43 10.59 21.32
N MET A 130 -2.62 9.55 21.14
CA MET A 130 -3.13 8.22 20.76
C MET A 130 -4.00 7.63 21.88
N PRO A 131 -5.01 6.80 21.57
CA PRO A 131 -5.76 6.07 22.58
C PRO A 131 -4.83 5.11 23.33
N ASN A 132 -4.83 5.21 24.66
CA ASN A 132 -4.00 4.38 25.52
C ASN A 132 -4.61 2.97 25.64
N VAL A 133 -3.83 1.93 25.31
CA VAL A 133 -4.26 0.53 25.50
C VAL A 133 -4.04 0.16 26.97
N SER A 134 -5.03 -0.45 27.63
CA SER A 134 -4.92 -0.80 29.05
C SER A 134 -3.88 -1.89 29.29
N SER A 135 -3.12 -1.74 30.39
CA SER A 135 -1.99 -2.60 30.77
C SER A 135 -2.42 -3.92 31.43
N GLU A 136 -3.52 -4.51 30.98
CA GLU A 136 -4.07 -5.77 31.50
C GLU A 136 -3.74 -6.96 30.58
N SER A 137 -3.50 -6.73 29.29
CA SER A 137 -3.14 -7.77 28.31
C SER A 137 -1.63 -8.10 28.28
N GLN A 138 -0.95 -8.09 29.44
CA GLN A 138 0.48 -8.43 29.54
C GLN A 138 0.84 -9.41 30.67
N GLN A 139 -0.08 -9.79 31.57
CA GLN A 139 0.20 -10.80 32.61
C GLN A 139 -0.24 -12.23 32.23
N GLU A 140 -0.92 -12.43 31.11
CA GLU A 140 -1.49 -13.73 30.72
C GLU A 140 -0.58 -14.55 29.77
N ILE A 141 0.68 -14.13 29.56
CA ILE A 141 1.60 -14.75 28.59
C ILE A 141 2.81 -15.45 29.25
N GLU A 142 3.10 -15.22 30.54
CA GLU A 142 4.20 -15.90 31.26
C GLU A 142 3.75 -17.13 32.07
N ALA A 143 2.48 -17.53 31.99
CA ALA A 143 1.88 -18.58 32.83
C ALA A 143 1.81 -19.99 32.21
N ILE A 144 2.36 -20.22 31.00
CA ILE A 144 2.39 -21.55 30.34
C ILE A 144 3.81 -21.91 29.90
N ALA A 145 4.76 -21.79 30.85
CA ALA A 145 6.17 -22.15 30.66
C ALA A 145 6.72 -23.10 31.75
N ASP A 146 5.85 -23.66 32.61
CA ASP A 146 6.25 -24.70 33.58
C ASP A 146 5.10 -25.71 33.81
N ILE A 147 5.27 -26.93 33.25
CA ILE A 147 4.72 -28.25 33.62
C ILE A 147 5.26 -29.25 32.57
N THR A 148 6.58 -29.52 32.62
CA THR A 148 7.20 -30.56 31.77
C THR A 148 8.24 -31.38 32.52
N GLN A 149 7.97 -31.74 33.78
CA GLN A 149 8.75 -32.78 34.47
C GLN A 149 8.03 -33.40 35.67
N ARG A 150 7.35 -34.55 35.46
CA ARG A 150 7.38 -35.74 36.35
C ARG A 150 6.51 -36.90 35.84
N ASN A 151 7.04 -38.11 36.06
CA ASN A 151 6.39 -39.44 36.06
C ASN A 151 6.41 -40.25 34.74
N GLN A 152 7.51 -40.96 34.53
CA GLN A 152 7.44 -42.41 34.26
C GLN A 152 7.39 -43.08 35.66
N ASP A 153 6.56 -44.08 35.95
CA ASP A 153 6.81 -45.47 35.57
C ASP A 153 5.62 -46.42 35.86
N ASN A 154 5.75 -47.65 35.34
CA ASN A 154 5.03 -48.89 35.68
C ASN A 154 3.62 -49.14 35.10
N ILE A 155 3.31 -50.44 35.05
CA ILE A 155 2.42 -51.10 34.08
C ILE A 155 1.41 -51.99 34.82
N SER A 156 0.16 -52.05 34.34
CA SER A 156 -0.66 -53.25 34.43
C SER A 156 -1.71 -53.29 33.30
N MET A 157 -2.27 -54.47 33.03
CA MET A 157 -3.24 -54.72 31.95
C MET A 157 -4.53 -55.37 32.47
N THR A 158 -5.52 -55.41 31.57
CA THR A 158 -6.78 -56.16 31.56
C THR A 158 -8.03 -55.45 32.14
N PRO A 159 -9.24 -55.72 31.58
CA PRO A 159 -10.32 -54.73 31.54
C PRO A 159 -11.59 -55.15 32.31
N THR A 160 -12.58 -54.26 32.41
CA THR A 160 -14.02 -54.52 32.13
C THR A 160 -14.88 -53.27 32.35
N SER A 161 -16.05 -53.26 31.70
CA SER A 161 -17.24 -52.42 31.89
C SER A 161 -17.41 -51.20 30.97
N LYS A 162 -18.68 -50.88 30.71
CA LYS A 162 -19.14 -49.82 29.80
C LYS A 162 -19.46 -48.56 30.61
N SER A 163 -19.06 -47.41 30.10
CA SER A 163 -19.68 -46.11 30.39
C SER A 163 -19.87 -45.37 29.07
N GLU A 164 -20.91 -44.57 28.97
CA GLU A 164 -21.30 -43.91 27.73
C GLU A 164 -20.24 -42.88 27.29
N GLU A 165 -19.91 -42.84 25.99
CA GLU A 165 -19.03 -41.80 25.46
C GLU A 165 -19.79 -40.46 25.49
N PRO A 166 -19.26 -39.41 26.15
CA PRO A 166 -19.76 -38.07 25.92
C PRO A 166 -19.43 -37.71 24.47
N ILE A 167 -20.35 -37.04 23.77
CA ILE A 167 -20.07 -36.52 22.42
C ILE A 167 -18.97 -35.46 22.56
N ILE A 168 -17.73 -35.85 22.29
CA ILE A 168 -16.60 -34.94 22.20
C ILE A 168 -16.84 -34.10 20.95
N THR A 169 -17.41 -32.92 21.14
CA THR A 169 -17.39 -31.85 20.14
C THR A 169 -15.94 -31.49 19.88
N LEU A 170 -15.31 -32.17 18.91
CA LEU A 170 -13.96 -31.88 18.47
C LEU A 170 -13.90 -30.46 17.92
N VAL A 171 -13.51 -29.52 18.80
CA VAL A 171 -13.02 -28.21 18.40
C VAL A 171 -11.94 -28.48 17.33
N PRO A 172 -12.11 -28.04 16.07
CA PRO A 172 -11.22 -28.43 15.00
C PRO A 172 -9.80 -27.97 15.33
N ALA A 173 -8.92 -28.93 15.61
CA ALA A 173 -7.61 -28.65 16.22
C ALA A 173 -6.86 -27.56 15.45
N ASP A 174 -6.28 -26.60 16.18
CA ASP A 174 -5.46 -25.53 15.62
C ASP A 174 -4.28 -26.13 14.86
N THR A 175 -4.28 -26.03 13.52
CA THR A 175 -3.19 -26.52 12.69
C THR A 175 -2.25 -25.39 12.29
N THR A 176 -0.96 -25.62 12.48
CA THR A 176 0.10 -24.74 11.96
C THR A 176 1.06 -25.54 11.10
N GLY A 177 1.69 -24.88 10.14
CA GLY A 177 2.66 -25.52 9.27
C GLY A 177 3.34 -24.54 8.34
N PHE A 178 4.28 -25.06 7.55
CA PHE A 178 5.02 -24.25 6.58
C PHE A 178 5.50 -25.09 5.40
N TRP A 179 5.71 -24.39 4.28
CA TRP A 179 6.45 -24.87 3.12
C TRP A 179 7.61 -23.90 2.88
N THR A 180 8.77 -24.38 2.48
CA THR A 180 9.93 -23.53 2.22
C THR A 180 10.81 -24.09 1.11
N THR A 181 11.49 -23.20 0.38
CA THR A 181 12.56 -23.53 -0.56
C THR A 181 13.75 -22.62 -0.30
N ASN A 182 14.96 -23.11 -0.59
CA ASN A 182 16.23 -22.37 -0.42
C ASN A 182 17.01 -22.23 -1.74
N THR A 183 16.39 -22.59 -2.87
CA THR A 183 17.05 -22.66 -4.18
C THR A 183 16.38 -21.76 -5.21
N GLU A 184 15.33 -22.24 -5.88
CA GLU A 184 14.78 -21.57 -7.08
C GLU A 184 13.27 -21.71 -7.21
N LYS A 185 12.70 -22.89 -6.93
CA LYS A 185 11.26 -23.18 -7.10
C LYS A 185 10.60 -23.63 -5.80
N LEU A 186 9.36 -23.21 -5.60
CA LEU A 186 8.40 -23.81 -4.67
C LEU A 186 7.04 -23.86 -5.37
N THR A 187 6.30 -24.94 -5.18
CA THR A 187 4.92 -25.07 -5.65
C THR A 187 4.10 -25.71 -4.55
N ILE A 188 2.97 -25.10 -4.23
CA ILE A 188 2.03 -25.55 -3.20
C ILE A 188 0.68 -25.63 -3.87
N ASP A 189 0.00 -26.76 -3.72
CA ASP A 189 -1.43 -26.93 -3.97
C ASP A 189 -1.99 -27.64 -2.73
N THR A 190 -3.00 -27.04 -2.09
CA THR A 190 -3.54 -27.51 -0.81
C THR A 190 -4.94 -26.96 -0.57
N VAL A 191 -5.72 -27.63 0.26
CA VAL A 191 -7.11 -27.27 0.58
C VAL A 191 -7.34 -27.16 2.08
N PHE A 192 -8.08 -26.13 2.50
CA PHE A 192 -8.47 -25.88 3.87
C PHE A 192 -10.00 -25.90 4.00
N ALA A 193 -10.53 -26.83 4.79
CA ALA A 193 -11.97 -26.97 5.05
C ALA A 193 -12.45 -26.15 6.25
N GLY A 194 -13.70 -25.71 6.23
CA GLY A 194 -14.34 -25.04 7.37
C GLY A 194 -13.71 -23.69 7.72
N VAL A 195 -13.39 -22.87 6.72
CA VAL A 195 -12.84 -21.52 6.88
C VAL A 195 -13.88 -20.47 6.49
N THR A 196 -14.13 -19.50 7.37
CA THR A 196 -15.05 -18.36 7.14
C THR A 196 -14.34 -17.00 7.19
N LYS A 197 -13.05 -16.98 7.55
CA LYS A 197 -12.18 -15.81 7.51
C LYS A 197 -10.80 -16.18 6.96
N LEU A 198 -10.41 -15.56 5.86
CA LEU A 198 -9.08 -15.66 5.26
C LEU A 198 -8.28 -14.39 5.56
N VAL A 199 -7.03 -14.56 6.00
CA VAL A 199 -6.03 -13.50 6.09
C VAL A 199 -4.80 -13.92 5.30
N LEU A 200 -4.41 -13.14 4.28
CA LEU A 200 -3.13 -13.29 3.58
C LEU A 200 -2.23 -12.10 3.89
N THR A 201 -1.02 -12.35 4.37
CA THR A 201 0.03 -11.33 4.51
C THR A 201 1.22 -11.67 3.62
N GLY A 202 1.47 -10.85 2.59
CA GLY A 202 2.56 -11.05 1.64
C GLY A 202 3.61 -9.95 1.73
N LYS A 203 4.89 -10.31 1.87
CA LYS A 203 5.96 -9.30 1.74
C LYS A 203 6.41 -9.10 0.29
N HIS A 204 6.56 -10.17 -0.48
CA HIS A 204 6.93 -10.08 -1.90
C HIS A 204 6.24 -11.16 -2.77
N PRO A 205 4.90 -11.26 -2.78
CA PRO A 205 4.21 -11.84 -3.92
C PRO A 205 4.38 -10.92 -5.14
N SER A 206 4.32 -11.50 -6.33
CA SER A 206 4.30 -10.76 -7.60
C SER A 206 2.87 -10.40 -7.98
N GLN A 207 1.95 -11.34 -7.79
CA GLN A 207 0.51 -11.20 -8.02
C GLN A 207 -0.25 -12.05 -7.00
N ILE A 208 -1.41 -11.55 -6.54
CA ILE A 208 -2.33 -12.26 -5.66
C ILE A 208 -3.71 -12.28 -6.32
N LYS A 209 -4.19 -13.46 -6.73
CA LYS A 209 -5.60 -13.65 -7.12
C LYS A 209 -6.38 -14.26 -5.95
N VAL A 210 -7.52 -13.68 -5.61
CA VAL A 210 -8.56 -14.30 -4.79
C VAL A 210 -9.87 -14.30 -5.57
N GLU A 211 -10.53 -15.45 -5.63
CA GLU A 211 -11.72 -15.67 -6.43
C GLU A 211 -12.74 -16.50 -5.65
N GLY A 212 -13.92 -15.94 -5.43
CA GLY A 212 -15.04 -16.67 -4.86
C GLY A 212 -15.57 -17.72 -5.82
N SER A 213 -16.14 -18.78 -5.25
CA SER A 213 -16.72 -19.90 -5.98
C SER A 213 -17.68 -20.69 -5.09
N GLN A 214 -18.50 -21.53 -5.70
CA GLN A 214 -19.46 -22.45 -5.05
C GLN A 214 -18.81 -23.59 -4.22
N ARG A 215 -17.58 -23.41 -3.72
CA ARG A 215 -16.85 -24.35 -2.86
C ARG A 215 -17.16 -24.07 -1.40
N ASN A 216 -17.03 -25.08 -0.55
CA ASN A 216 -17.05 -24.95 0.91
C ASN A 216 -15.64 -25.07 1.55
N THR A 217 -14.60 -25.01 0.72
CA THR A 217 -13.18 -25.04 1.09
C THR A 217 -12.42 -23.90 0.44
N ILE A 218 -11.28 -23.53 1.02
CA ILE A 218 -10.30 -22.65 0.37
C ILE A 218 -9.24 -23.54 -0.30
N ALA A 219 -9.11 -23.46 -1.61
CA ALA A 219 -7.95 -24.00 -2.33
C ALA A 219 -6.88 -22.91 -2.43
N PHE A 220 -5.70 -23.18 -1.87
CA PHE A 220 -4.55 -22.29 -1.89
C PHE A 220 -3.49 -22.87 -2.83
N ASN A 221 -3.20 -22.11 -3.89
CA ASN A 221 -2.17 -22.40 -4.87
C ASN A 221 -1.07 -21.33 -4.78
N TYR A 222 0.19 -21.76 -4.71
CA TYR A 222 1.34 -20.85 -4.70
C TYR A 222 2.43 -21.33 -5.66
N GLN A 223 2.97 -20.42 -6.45
CA GLN A 223 4.06 -20.68 -7.38
C GLN A 223 5.19 -19.67 -7.18
N TYR A 224 6.32 -20.15 -6.67
CA TYR A 224 7.57 -19.42 -6.60
C TYR A 224 8.52 -19.89 -7.70
N ASN A 225 9.17 -18.96 -8.38
CA ASN A 225 10.28 -19.20 -9.30
C ASN A 225 11.26 -18.02 -9.25
N TYR A 226 12.54 -18.29 -8.96
CA TYR A 226 13.61 -17.31 -9.04
C TYR A 226 14.53 -17.59 -10.22
N GLN A 227 14.86 -16.54 -10.98
CA GLN A 227 15.80 -16.61 -12.09
C GLN A 227 16.85 -15.52 -11.93
N ILE A 228 18.13 -15.85 -12.11
CA ILE A 228 19.25 -14.92 -11.97
C ILE A 228 20.24 -15.06 -13.12
N LYS A 229 20.81 -13.94 -13.57
CA LYS A 229 21.87 -13.88 -14.59
C LYS A 229 22.96 -12.91 -14.15
N GLY A 230 24.22 -13.23 -14.46
CA GLY A 230 25.39 -12.38 -14.16
C GLY A 230 26.51 -13.17 -13.49
N ILE A 231 27.50 -12.45 -12.96
CA ILE A 231 28.67 -12.99 -12.25
C ILE A 231 28.54 -12.60 -10.78
N TYR A 232 28.20 -13.58 -9.94
CA TYR A 232 27.92 -13.35 -8.52
C TYR A 232 28.34 -14.55 -7.65
N ALA A 233 28.50 -14.29 -6.36
CA ALA A 233 28.64 -15.28 -5.30
C ALA A 233 27.62 -14.97 -4.20
N GLY A 234 26.85 -15.97 -3.77
CA GLY A 234 25.77 -15.78 -2.80
C GLY A 234 24.84 -16.99 -2.73
N LYS A 235 23.70 -16.81 -2.06
CA LYS A 235 22.56 -17.73 -2.16
C LYS A 235 21.44 -17.05 -2.93
N ASN A 236 20.75 -17.80 -3.78
CA ASN A 236 19.48 -17.35 -4.34
C ASN A 236 18.47 -17.14 -3.20
N PRO A 237 17.59 -16.13 -3.27
CA PRO A 237 16.48 -16.00 -2.34
C PRO A 237 15.63 -17.26 -2.39
N GLY A 238 15.21 -17.70 -1.22
CA GLY A 238 14.17 -18.71 -1.09
C GLY A 238 12.79 -18.07 -0.96
N SER A 239 11.77 -18.92 -0.90
CA SER A 239 10.43 -18.53 -0.47
C SER A 239 9.98 -19.42 0.68
N LYS A 240 9.27 -18.82 1.64
CA LYS A 240 8.69 -19.49 2.80
C LYS A 240 7.23 -19.07 2.90
N VAL A 241 6.35 -20.06 2.92
CA VAL A 241 4.92 -19.87 3.20
C VAL A 241 4.61 -20.53 4.53
N THR A 242 4.06 -19.79 5.49
CA THR A 242 3.53 -20.36 6.73
C THR A 242 2.01 -20.25 6.75
N TYR A 243 1.37 -21.12 7.53
CA TYR A 243 -0.05 -21.00 7.83
C TYR A 243 -0.35 -21.28 9.30
N LYS A 244 -1.41 -20.64 9.80
CA LYS A 244 -2.13 -21.00 11.03
C LYS A 244 -3.62 -21.04 10.72
N LYS A 245 -4.25 -22.20 10.88
CA LYS A 245 -5.70 -22.33 10.96
C LYS A 245 -6.10 -22.42 12.43
N SER A 246 -7.00 -21.55 12.87
CA SER A 246 -7.54 -21.54 14.24
C SER A 246 -9.04 -21.38 14.20
N GLY A 247 -9.77 -22.38 14.71
CA GLY A 247 -11.20 -22.52 14.47
C GLY A 247 -11.53 -22.39 12.97
N SER A 248 -12.34 -21.39 12.61
CA SER A 248 -12.71 -21.07 11.22
C SER A 248 -11.88 -19.95 10.57
N THR A 249 -10.82 -19.46 11.22
CA THR A 249 -9.90 -18.46 10.64
C THR A 249 -8.66 -19.14 10.07
N LEU A 250 -8.29 -18.79 8.85
CA LEU A 250 -7.04 -19.19 8.20
C LEU A 250 -6.16 -17.97 7.97
N ILE A 251 -4.95 -18.00 8.52
CA ILE A 251 -3.89 -17.02 8.28
C ILE A 251 -2.82 -17.70 7.42
N ILE A 252 -2.46 -17.10 6.30
CA ILE A 252 -1.33 -17.50 5.44
C ILE A 252 -0.36 -16.32 5.35
N MET A 253 0.94 -16.59 5.50
CA MET A 253 2.00 -15.59 5.37
C MET A 253 3.00 -16.02 4.29
N VAL A 254 3.34 -15.11 3.37
CA VAL A 254 4.25 -15.36 2.24
C VAL A 254 5.46 -14.44 2.34
N GLU A 255 6.61 -15.02 2.65
CA GLU A 255 7.90 -14.35 2.83
C GLU A 255 8.93 -14.82 1.80
N LEU A 256 9.90 -13.95 1.48
CA LEU A 256 11.14 -14.38 0.82
C LEU A 256 12.25 -14.53 1.85
N ASN A 257 12.99 -15.63 1.75
CA ASN A 257 14.13 -15.90 2.62
C ASN A 257 15.24 -14.89 2.30
N LYS A 258 15.60 -14.05 3.28
CA LYS A 258 16.64 -13.02 3.12
C LYS A 258 17.99 -13.69 2.80
N VAL A 259 18.67 -13.15 1.79
CA VAL A 259 19.99 -13.61 1.36
C VAL A 259 20.88 -12.41 1.06
N ILE A 260 22.19 -12.65 1.03
CA ILE A 260 23.21 -11.71 0.57
C ILE A 260 23.87 -12.31 -0.67
N THR A 261 24.02 -11.47 -1.69
CA THR A 261 24.69 -11.79 -2.96
C THR A 261 25.68 -10.68 -3.27
N VAL A 262 26.89 -11.06 -3.67
CA VAL A 262 28.01 -10.16 -3.99
C VAL A 262 28.40 -10.36 -5.46
N GLY A 263 28.61 -9.27 -6.18
CA GLY A 263 28.91 -9.28 -7.62
C GLY A 263 27.83 -8.57 -8.44
N VAL A 264 27.88 -8.73 -9.77
CA VAL A 264 26.99 -8.06 -10.71
C VAL A 264 26.00 -9.07 -11.27
N SER A 265 24.73 -8.93 -10.88
CA SER A 265 23.65 -9.81 -11.34
C SER A 265 22.31 -9.09 -11.45
N HIS A 266 21.44 -9.62 -12.30
CA HIS A 266 20.03 -9.26 -12.39
C HIS A 266 19.18 -10.48 -12.06
N GLY A 267 18.30 -10.34 -11.06
CA GLY A 267 17.41 -11.39 -10.57
C GLY A 267 15.94 -11.03 -10.76
N LYS A 268 15.14 -12.00 -11.23
CA LYS A 268 13.68 -11.91 -11.35
C LYS A 268 13.03 -12.90 -10.39
N VAL A 269 12.16 -12.40 -9.53
CA VAL A 269 11.24 -13.20 -8.71
C VAL A 269 9.90 -13.29 -9.43
N ILE A 270 9.33 -14.50 -9.48
CA ILE A 270 7.91 -14.76 -9.71
C ILE A 270 7.38 -15.44 -8.44
N SER A 271 6.29 -14.92 -7.87
CA SER A 271 5.79 -15.31 -6.55
C SER A 271 4.27 -15.16 -6.55
N ASN A 272 3.59 -16.04 -7.28
CA ASN A 272 2.16 -15.90 -7.58
C ASN A 272 1.31 -16.68 -6.57
N VAL A 273 0.35 -16.00 -5.95
CA VAL A 273 -0.68 -16.59 -5.09
C VAL A 273 -1.99 -16.67 -5.85
N SER A 274 -2.67 -17.81 -5.78
CA SER A 274 -4.04 -18.00 -6.26
C SER A 274 -4.88 -18.68 -5.19
N LEU A 275 -6.02 -18.09 -4.86
CA LEU A 275 -6.94 -18.51 -3.81
C LEU A 275 -8.34 -18.67 -4.42
N ALA A 276 -8.84 -19.90 -4.51
CA ALA A 276 -10.26 -20.13 -4.76
C ALA A 276 -10.97 -20.36 -3.41
N VAL A 277 -11.94 -19.51 -3.09
CA VAL A 277 -12.61 -19.46 -1.77
C VAL A 277 -14.12 -19.71 -1.91
N PRO A 278 -14.85 -20.01 -0.82
CA PRO A 278 -16.30 -19.85 -0.79
C PRO A 278 -16.65 -18.37 -1.00
N GLU A 279 -17.69 -18.07 -1.77
CA GLU A 279 -18.08 -16.67 -2.09
C GLU A 279 -18.36 -15.85 -0.83
N ASN A 280 -19.09 -16.43 0.13
CA ASN A 280 -19.52 -15.79 1.38
C ASN A 280 -18.49 -15.97 2.52
N ILE A 281 -17.30 -15.38 2.40
CA ILE A 281 -16.31 -15.32 3.49
C ILE A 281 -15.76 -13.92 3.72
N ASN A 282 -15.19 -13.69 4.91
CA ASN A 282 -14.36 -12.51 5.15
C ASN A 282 -12.97 -12.71 4.54
N VAL A 283 -12.48 -11.74 3.78
CA VAL A 283 -11.17 -11.74 3.13
C VAL A 283 -10.39 -10.50 3.57
N SER A 284 -9.17 -10.68 4.11
CA SER A 284 -8.22 -9.57 4.31
C SER A 284 -6.88 -9.94 3.67
N ILE A 285 -6.48 -9.21 2.64
CA ILE A 285 -5.23 -9.39 1.90
C ILE A 285 -4.37 -8.15 2.11
N ASN A 286 -3.17 -8.34 2.63
CA ASN A 286 -2.23 -7.26 2.95
C ASN A 286 -0.88 -7.57 2.31
N SER A 287 -0.52 -6.83 1.26
CA SER A 287 0.75 -6.98 0.56
C SER A 287 1.65 -5.76 0.69
N SER A 288 2.96 -5.98 0.74
CA SER A 288 3.94 -4.90 0.55
C SER A 288 4.26 -4.63 -0.93
N TYR A 289 4.04 -5.60 -1.83
CA TYR A 289 4.32 -5.49 -3.26
C TYR A 289 3.40 -6.41 -4.09
N GLY A 290 3.22 -6.08 -5.36
CA GLY A 290 2.47 -6.90 -6.30
C GLY A 290 0.98 -6.57 -6.32
N ASP A 291 0.35 -6.94 -7.44
CA ASP A 291 -1.03 -6.58 -7.76
C ASP A 291 -2.01 -7.54 -7.07
N ILE A 292 -3.19 -7.03 -6.70
CA ILE A 292 -4.26 -7.82 -6.07
C ILE A 292 -5.48 -7.87 -6.99
N THR A 293 -5.85 -9.07 -7.43
CA THR A 293 -7.07 -9.33 -8.17
C THR A 293 -8.09 -10.01 -7.25
N GLY A 294 -9.20 -9.34 -6.94
CA GLY A 294 -10.31 -9.90 -6.15
C GLY A 294 -11.57 -10.05 -7.01
N LYS A 295 -12.11 -11.28 -7.14
CA LYS A 295 -13.31 -11.53 -7.96
C LYS A 295 -14.37 -12.37 -7.25
N GLN A 296 -15.65 -12.12 -7.55
CA GLN A 296 -16.79 -12.97 -7.14
C GLN A 296 -16.93 -13.18 -5.61
N LEU A 297 -16.62 -12.18 -4.79
CA LEU A 297 -16.73 -12.26 -3.32
C LEU A 297 -18.03 -11.62 -2.83
N SER A 298 -18.69 -12.20 -1.83
CA SER A 298 -20.00 -11.76 -1.35
C SER A 298 -20.15 -11.82 0.17
N GLY A 299 -21.16 -11.11 0.69
CA GLY A 299 -21.70 -11.25 2.06
C GLY A 299 -20.81 -10.84 3.25
N GLY A 300 -19.49 -10.71 3.05
CA GLY A 300 -18.51 -10.47 4.11
C GLY A 300 -17.84 -9.09 4.09
N MET A 301 -16.84 -8.94 4.96
CA MET A 301 -15.83 -7.89 4.85
C MET A 301 -14.76 -8.33 3.84
N ILE A 302 -14.55 -7.50 2.81
CA ILE A 302 -13.56 -7.70 1.76
C ILE A 302 -12.55 -6.56 1.86
N GLN A 303 -11.32 -6.86 2.30
CA GLN A 303 -10.25 -5.90 2.42
C GLN A 303 -9.05 -6.31 1.56
N LEU A 304 -8.66 -5.45 0.62
CA LEU A 304 -7.53 -5.67 -0.29
C LEU A 304 -6.57 -4.48 -0.20
N ASN A 305 -5.40 -4.69 0.39
CA ASN A 305 -4.40 -3.66 0.66
C ASN A 305 -3.06 -4.02 0.01
N THR A 306 -2.49 -3.14 -0.82
CA THR A 306 -1.10 -3.27 -1.32
C THR A 306 -0.32 -1.96 -1.16
N LYS A 307 0.98 -2.02 -0.86
CA LYS A 307 1.81 -0.81 -0.79
C LYS A 307 2.35 -0.38 -2.17
N TYR A 308 2.62 -1.32 -3.06
CA TYR A 308 3.13 -1.07 -4.41
C TYR A 308 2.55 -2.12 -5.37
N GLY A 309 1.55 -1.72 -6.16
CA GLY A 309 0.81 -2.60 -7.06
C GLY A 309 -0.62 -2.09 -7.29
N ASP A 310 -1.24 -2.58 -8.35
CA ASP A 310 -2.61 -2.23 -8.70
C ASP A 310 -3.64 -3.14 -7.99
N ILE A 311 -4.90 -2.70 -7.94
CA ILE A 311 -6.02 -3.52 -7.46
C ILE A 311 -7.09 -3.63 -8.55
N ASP A 312 -7.41 -4.87 -8.95
CA ASP A 312 -8.53 -5.21 -9.85
C ASP A 312 -9.63 -5.93 -9.05
N ALA A 313 -10.77 -5.27 -8.89
CA ALA A 313 -11.91 -5.74 -8.11
C ALA A 313 -13.13 -5.96 -9.01
N GLN A 314 -13.64 -7.19 -9.12
CA GLN A 314 -14.76 -7.52 -10.01
C GLN A 314 -15.86 -8.34 -9.33
N SER A 315 -17.14 -7.98 -9.55
CA SER A 315 -18.31 -8.72 -9.05
C SER A 315 -18.25 -8.91 -7.52
N LEU A 316 -18.05 -7.81 -6.78
CA LEU A 316 -17.90 -7.82 -5.32
C LEU A 316 -19.18 -7.33 -4.62
N SER A 317 -19.55 -7.96 -3.50
CA SER A 317 -20.67 -7.50 -2.68
C SER A 317 -20.42 -7.58 -1.17
N GLY A 318 -20.88 -6.57 -0.42
CA GLY A 318 -20.76 -6.53 1.05
C GLY A 318 -20.13 -5.23 1.55
N ASN A 319 -19.12 -5.34 2.42
CA ASN A 319 -18.37 -4.21 2.96
C ASN A 319 -16.92 -4.24 2.45
N ILE A 320 -16.60 -3.35 1.51
CA ILE A 320 -15.41 -3.43 0.66
C ILE A 320 -14.45 -2.27 0.98
N ASN A 321 -13.20 -2.61 1.29
CA ASN A 321 -12.13 -1.67 1.62
C ASN A 321 -10.89 -1.95 0.74
N LEU A 322 -10.57 -1.05 -0.19
CA LEU A 322 -9.44 -1.20 -1.12
C LEU A 322 -8.40 -0.09 -0.88
N GLN A 323 -7.13 -0.45 -0.70
CA GLN A 323 -6.06 0.54 -0.46
C GLN A 323 -4.80 0.22 -1.27
N SER A 324 -4.38 1.15 -2.13
CA SER A 324 -3.04 1.11 -2.74
C SER A 324 -2.14 2.24 -2.21
N GLY A 325 -0.87 1.93 -1.94
CA GLY A 325 0.15 2.95 -1.67
C GLY A 325 0.62 3.65 -2.94
N TYR A 326 0.80 2.88 -4.02
CA TYR A 326 1.25 3.31 -5.34
C TYR A 326 0.70 2.29 -6.35
N GLY A 327 -0.24 2.73 -7.17
CA GLY A 327 -1.00 1.89 -8.10
C GLY A 327 -2.44 2.36 -8.27
N ASP A 328 -3.03 1.98 -9.38
CA ASP A 328 -4.43 2.23 -9.73
C ASP A 328 -5.36 1.29 -8.96
N ILE A 329 -6.61 1.73 -8.74
CA ILE A 329 -7.68 0.86 -8.25
C ILE A 329 -8.80 0.83 -9.28
N THR A 330 -8.97 -0.31 -9.94
CA THR A 330 -10.08 -0.58 -10.85
C THR A 330 -11.14 -1.41 -10.14
N LEU A 331 -12.40 -0.97 -10.21
CA LEU A 331 -13.56 -1.72 -9.74
C LEU A 331 -14.57 -1.91 -10.88
N ASN A 332 -15.22 -3.07 -10.91
CA ASN A 332 -16.30 -3.40 -11.82
C ASN A 332 -17.36 -4.23 -11.07
N GLU A 333 -18.66 -3.93 -11.27
CA GLU A 333 -19.78 -4.66 -10.66
C GLU A 333 -19.67 -4.75 -9.12
N VAL A 334 -19.88 -3.63 -8.42
CA VAL A 334 -19.74 -3.58 -6.95
C VAL A 334 -21.06 -3.22 -6.27
N VAL A 335 -21.46 -4.00 -5.26
CA VAL A 335 -22.70 -3.79 -4.49
C VAL A 335 -22.42 -3.62 -2.98
N GLY A 336 -23.04 -2.64 -2.34
CA GLY A 336 -23.00 -2.51 -0.87
C GLY A 336 -22.30 -1.25 -0.36
N LYS A 337 -21.30 -1.42 0.49
CA LYS A 337 -20.48 -0.33 1.05
C LYS A 337 -19.08 -0.37 0.46
N LEU A 338 -18.59 0.79 0.00
CA LEU A 338 -17.30 0.90 -0.66
C LEU A 338 -16.44 2.01 -0.05
N ASP A 339 -15.22 1.68 0.33
CA ASP A 339 -14.13 2.61 0.64
C ASP A 339 -12.91 2.22 -0.23
N ALA A 340 -12.49 3.10 -1.13
CA ALA A 340 -11.34 2.87 -2.00
C ALA A 340 -10.40 4.09 -1.99
N SER A 341 -9.12 3.87 -1.73
CA SER A 341 -8.13 4.96 -1.70
C SER A 341 -6.76 4.58 -2.26
N THR A 342 -6.15 5.51 -3.00
CA THR A 342 -4.76 5.41 -3.44
C THR A 342 -4.02 6.73 -3.19
N LYS A 343 -2.72 6.68 -2.93
CA LYS A 343 -1.91 7.90 -2.78
C LYS A 343 -1.38 8.39 -4.13
N TYR A 344 -1.10 7.47 -5.04
CA TYR A 344 -0.56 7.73 -6.38
C TYR A 344 -1.17 6.69 -7.34
N GLY A 345 -2.15 7.12 -8.14
CA GLY A 345 -2.94 6.27 -9.04
C GLY A 345 -4.33 6.84 -9.30
N ASP A 346 -4.96 6.42 -10.40
CA ASP A 346 -6.37 6.67 -10.66
C ASP A 346 -7.25 5.69 -9.86
N ILE A 347 -8.50 6.08 -9.59
CA ILE A 347 -9.58 5.18 -9.16
C ILE A 347 -10.64 5.13 -10.26
N LYS A 348 -10.88 3.94 -10.80
CA LYS A 348 -11.74 3.67 -11.97
C LYS A 348 -12.84 2.70 -11.55
N ALA A 349 -13.98 3.23 -11.12
CA ALA A 349 -15.03 2.47 -10.45
C ALA A 349 -16.30 2.35 -11.33
N TYR A 350 -16.47 1.22 -12.00
CA TYR A 350 -17.54 1.01 -12.97
C TYR A 350 -18.68 0.15 -12.40
N GLU A 351 -19.92 0.59 -12.61
CA GLU A 351 -21.13 -0.17 -12.29
C GLU A 351 -21.27 -0.46 -10.79
N ILE A 352 -21.15 0.62 -10.01
CA ILE A 352 -21.19 0.61 -8.55
C ILE A 352 -22.62 0.89 -8.08
N LYS A 353 -23.20 -0.01 -7.30
CA LYS A 353 -24.50 0.15 -6.62
C LYS A 353 -24.28 0.20 -5.11
N ALA A 354 -24.34 1.38 -4.52
CA ALA A 354 -24.19 1.53 -3.09
C ALA A 354 -25.51 1.43 -2.32
N ASP A 355 -25.50 0.60 -1.28
CA ASP A 355 -26.64 0.41 -0.38
C ASP A 355 -26.63 1.46 0.77
N GLU A 356 -25.45 1.94 1.17
CA GLU A 356 -25.28 2.95 2.22
C GLU A 356 -24.31 4.06 1.80
N SER A 357 -23.04 3.74 1.55
CA SER A 357 -22.00 4.73 1.31
C SER A 357 -20.88 4.31 0.35
N ILE A 358 -20.36 5.30 -0.36
CA ILE A 358 -19.14 5.25 -1.19
C ILE A 358 -18.18 6.34 -0.70
N LEU A 359 -16.93 5.96 -0.45
CA LEU A 359 -15.79 6.85 -0.28
C LEU A 359 -14.72 6.50 -1.32
N LEU A 360 -14.35 7.45 -2.18
CA LEU A 360 -13.25 7.30 -3.15
C LEU A 360 -12.24 8.43 -2.93
N SER A 361 -10.94 8.14 -2.79
CA SER A 361 -9.93 9.19 -2.64
C SER A 361 -8.60 8.88 -3.31
N SER A 362 -8.16 9.75 -4.24
CA SER A 362 -6.78 9.76 -4.75
C SER A 362 -5.96 10.91 -4.15
N GLY A 363 -4.68 10.66 -3.87
CA GLY A 363 -3.70 11.74 -3.66
C GLY A 363 -3.35 12.41 -4.99
N TYR A 364 -2.70 11.66 -5.87
CA TYR A 364 -2.32 12.07 -7.22
C TYR A 364 -2.91 11.10 -8.23
N GLY A 365 -3.88 11.57 -9.01
CA GLY A 365 -4.65 10.77 -9.96
C GLY A 365 -6.13 11.16 -9.98
N ASN A 366 -6.86 10.67 -10.97
CA ASN A 366 -8.27 10.95 -11.18
C ASN A 366 -9.14 9.97 -10.39
N VAL A 367 -10.37 10.38 -10.11
CA VAL A 367 -11.44 9.48 -9.69
C VAL A 367 -12.53 9.51 -10.76
N ASP A 368 -12.92 8.36 -11.28
CA ASP A 368 -14.00 8.20 -12.26
C ASP A 368 -14.93 7.08 -11.76
N CYS A 369 -16.20 7.41 -11.53
CA CYS A 369 -17.18 6.50 -10.95
C CYS A 369 -18.48 6.47 -11.76
N LYS A 370 -18.88 5.30 -12.25
CA LYS A 370 -20.20 5.04 -12.87
C LYS A 370 -21.13 4.36 -11.85
N LEU A 371 -22.12 5.10 -11.36
CA LEU A 371 -23.12 4.66 -10.41
C LEU A 371 -24.30 3.95 -11.11
N LEU A 372 -24.81 2.88 -10.50
CA LEU A 372 -26.09 2.24 -10.83
C LEU A 372 -27.24 2.73 -9.95
N ASN A 373 -26.95 3.48 -8.88
CA ASN A 373 -27.94 4.22 -8.10
C ASN A 373 -28.65 5.27 -8.96
N THR A 374 -29.90 5.61 -8.64
CA THR A 374 -30.60 6.72 -9.29
C THR A 374 -30.13 8.07 -8.76
N GLU A 375 -30.14 9.10 -9.60
CA GLU A 375 -29.72 10.47 -9.27
C GLU A 375 -30.36 11.01 -7.98
N SER A 376 -31.66 10.75 -7.79
CA SER A 376 -32.44 11.15 -6.62
C SER A 376 -32.14 10.35 -5.35
N SER A 377 -31.62 9.12 -5.45
CA SER A 377 -31.24 8.29 -4.30
C SER A 377 -29.90 8.71 -3.67
N CYS A 378 -29.09 9.49 -4.39
CA CYS A 378 -27.76 9.90 -3.95
C CYS A 378 -27.72 11.28 -3.28
N ARG A 379 -26.66 11.45 -2.47
CA ARG A 379 -26.16 12.72 -1.95
C ARG A 379 -24.65 12.74 -2.20
N LEU A 380 -24.22 13.59 -3.13
CA LEU A 380 -22.83 13.70 -3.59
C LEU A 380 -22.11 14.82 -2.83
N ASN A 381 -20.88 14.56 -2.40
CA ASN A 381 -19.95 15.54 -1.84
C ASN A 381 -18.58 15.35 -2.50
N LEU A 382 -18.30 16.15 -3.52
CA LEU A 382 -17.14 16.00 -4.40
C LEU A 382 -16.15 17.15 -4.15
N SER A 383 -14.85 16.88 -4.15
CA SER A 383 -13.81 17.91 -3.99
C SER A 383 -12.54 17.63 -4.79
N THR A 384 -11.86 18.69 -5.23
CA THR A 384 -10.50 18.60 -5.80
C THR A 384 -9.64 19.74 -5.31
N GLY A 385 -8.35 19.46 -5.06
CA GLY A 385 -7.35 20.50 -4.84
C GLY A 385 -6.95 21.18 -6.15
N PHE A 386 -6.66 20.38 -7.16
CA PHE A 386 -6.28 20.82 -8.50
C PHE A 386 -6.88 19.88 -9.57
N GLY A 387 -7.92 20.35 -10.27
CA GLY A 387 -8.58 19.61 -11.35
C GLY A 387 -9.98 20.13 -11.64
N LYS A 388 -10.78 19.35 -12.37
CA LYS A 388 -12.23 19.53 -12.53
C LYS A 388 -13.03 18.50 -11.72
N LEU A 389 -14.23 18.91 -11.33
CA LEU A 389 -15.29 18.06 -10.79
C LEU A 389 -16.42 18.04 -11.81
N ASN A 390 -16.82 16.86 -12.26
CA ASN A 390 -17.86 16.70 -13.28
C ASN A 390 -18.91 15.71 -12.77
N ILE A 391 -20.19 16.07 -12.85
CA ILE A 391 -21.32 15.14 -12.66
C ILE A 391 -22.07 15.07 -13.98
N LYS A 392 -22.28 13.86 -14.51
CA LYS A 392 -23.16 13.62 -15.66
C LYS A 392 -24.25 12.59 -15.32
N GLY A 393 -25.43 12.80 -15.86
CA GLY A 393 -26.62 11.95 -15.71
C GLY A 393 -27.61 12.24 -16.84
N LYS A 394 -28.83 11.71 -16.75
CA LYS A 394 -29.87 11.86 -17.77
C LYS A 394 -30.29 13.33 -17.97
N GLU A 395 -30.38 14.07 -16.86
CA GLU A 395 -30.77 15.49 -16.83
C GLU A 395 -29.74 16.35 -16.07
N LEU A 396 -28.53 15.83 -15.88
CA LEU A 396 -27.44 16.48 -15.15
C LEU A 396 -26.20 16.65 -16.02
N ASP A 397 -25.73 17.88 -16.12
CA ASP A 397 -24.36 18.19 -16.52
C ASP A 397 -23.85 19.34 -15.62
N ILE A 398 -22.94 19.03 -14.69
CA ILE A 398 -22.46 19.97 -13.67
C ILE A 398 -20.94 19.92 -13.61
N GLU A 399 -20.28 21.04 -13.94
CA GLU A 399 -18.84 21.23 -13.74
C GLU A 399 -18.52 22.15 -12.54
N SER A 400 -17.38 21.93 -11.89
CA SER A 400 -16.78 22.80 -10.86
C SER A 400 -15.26 22.58 -10.79
N THR A 401 -14.52 23.45 -10.09
CA THR A 401 -13.06 23.38 -9.96
C THR A 401 -12.56 23.26 -8.51
N LYS A 402 -13.48 23.13 -7.53
CA LYS A 402 -13.12 23.04 -6.09
C LYS A 402 -14.01 22.09 -5.29
N LYS A 403 -15.32 22.31 -5.32
CA LYS A 403 -16.31 21.48 -4.60
C LYS A 403 -17.62 21.39 -5.38
N ILE A 404 -18.32 20.25 -5.29
CA ILE A 404 -19.75 20.13 -5.58
C ILE A 404 -20.44 19.47 -4.40
N GLN A 405 -21.64 19.95 -4.07
CA GLN A 405 -22.60 19.25 -3.20
C GLN A 405 -23.91 19.15 -3.96
N TYR A 406 -24.42 17.93 -4.15
CA TYR A 406 -25.60 17.67 -4.98
C TYR A 406 -26.48 16.58 -4.35
N GLY A 407 -27.78 16.62 -4.61
CA GLY A 407 -28.73 15.61 -4.16
C GLY A 407 -29.07 15.69 -2.67
N LYS A 408 -30.10 14.95 -2.27
CA LYS A 408 -30.58 14.82 -0.88
C LYS A 408 -30.93 13.39 -0.49
N GLY A 409 -30.68 12.41 -1.36
CA GLY A 409 -31.03 11.03 -1.12
C GLY A 409 -30.22 10.39 0.02
N PRO A 410 -30.62 9.19 0.50
CA PRO A 410 -29.97 8.51 1.61
C PRO A 410 -28.51 8.16 1.31
N THR A 411 -28.24 7.57 0.13
CA THR A 411 -26.94 7.00 -0.25
C THR A 411 -25.86 8.08 -0.37
N SER A 412 -24.82 7.98 0.45
CA SER A 412 -23.78 9.01 0.56
C SER A 412 -22.60 8.68 -0.37
N VAL A 413 -22.30 9.55 -1.33
CA VAL A 413 -21.13 9.39 -2.22
C VAL A 413 -20.16 10.54 -1.98
N ILE A 414 -18.98 10.21 -1.47
CA ILE A 414 -17.87 11.13 -1.23
C ILE A 414 -16.73 10.75 -2.16
N ALA A 415 -16.26 11.68 -2.99
CA ALA A 415 -15.16 11.43 -3.90
C ALA A 415 -14.20 12.62 -3.99
N SER A 416 -12.91 12.37 -3.83
CA SER A 416 -11.89 13.41 -3.79
C SER A 416 -10.60 13.07 -4.55
N SER A 417 -9.96 14.08 -5.12
CA SER A 417 -8.55 14.02 -5.53
C SER A 417 -7.79 15.24 -4.99
N SER A 418 -6.53 15.09 -4.60
CA SER A 418 -5.70 16.28 -4.29
C SER A 418 -5.17 16.90 -5.58
N PHE A 419 -4.75 16.07 -6.54
CA PHE A 419 -4.27 16.46 -7.87
C PHE A 419 -4.86 15.52 -8.92
N GLY A 420 -5.95 15.95 -9.55
CA GLY A 420 -6.71 15.17 -10.53
C GLY A 420 -8.19 15.55 -10.61
N ASN A 421 -8.87 15.00 -11.61
CA ASN A 421 -10.29 15.22 -11.82
C ASN A 421 -11.13 14.24 -10.99
N VAL A 422 -12.36 14.63 -10.61
CA VAL A 422 -13.36 13.72 -10.04
C VAL A 422 -14.59 13.72 -10.95
N ASN A 423 -14.89 12.58 -11.56
CA ASN A 423 -15.98 12.39 -12.49
C ASN A 423 -16.99 11.41 -11.89
N ILE A 424 -18.23 11.84 -11.70
CA ILE A 424 -19.35 10.97 -11.32
C ILE A 424 -20.30 10.88 -12.50
N ARG A 425 -20.70 9.66 -12.86
CA ARG A 425 -21.62 9.37 -13.95
C ARG A 425 -22.74 8.48 -13.43
N PHE A 426 -23.99 8.87 -13.62
CA PHE A 426 -25.13 8.00 -13.37
C PHE A 426 -25.40 7.13 -14.60
N SER A 427 -25.79 5.88 -14.40
CA SER A 427 -26.20 4.99 -15.49
C SER A 427 -27.56 5.45 -16.04
N GLU A 428 -27.64 5.69 -17.34
CA GLU A 428 -28.90 5.98 -18.06
C GLU A 428 -29.89 4.80 -18.01
N THR A 429 -29.42 3.62 -17.61
CA THR A 429 -30.18 2.36 -17.62
C THR A 429 -30.23 1.75 -16.23
N TYR A 430 -31.42 1.75 -15.60
CA TYR A 430 -31.92 0.65 -14.76
C TYR A 430 -33.45 0.74 -14.49
N ASN A 431 -34.26 0.88 -15.54
CA ASN A 431 -35.69 0.56 -15.49
C ASN A 431 -35.89 -0.90 -15.94
N LYS A 432 -36.06 -1.82 -14.98
CA LYS A 432 -36.51 -3.20 -15.19
C LYS A 432 -37.13 -3.77 -13.93
#